data_AF-A0A2P4XRQ7-F1
#
_entry.id   AF-A0A2P4XRQ7-F1
#
_cell.length_a   1.000
_cell.length_b   1.000
_cell.length_c   1.000
_cell.angle_alpha   90.00
_cell.angle_beta   90.00
_cell.angle_gamma   90.00
#
_symmetry.space_group_name_H-M   'P 1'
#
loop_
_entity.id
_entity.type
_entity.pdbx_description
1 polymer ?
#
loop_
_entity_poly.entity_id
_entity_poly.type
_entity_poly.pdbx_seq_one_letter_code
_entity_poly.pdbx_strand_id
1 'polypeptide(L)'
;MNSSNTSRYAPNLWIRGILALVLVTGLIALALEASTLDFHPKLRRVTPSNAPVDAQQLIQHRQQFATFGNNSRAGEMQQDATISLEELLQLQNTSRTNTSEEVTPADLYHLSLLHGACIAHKDAIVSWKFGAPGINQENEQHNLDTLIHEDDPYLLQKLRQCPDVDLFLPSGVRNNGYCEDTMVYTKYLKTRLLPLWALTKKFYDPELGREVDYFDLCPKTPMLFFQHYWEDIPVTTVAQGEEDMWELDENHLWRVDVVLCKTRICEDRVKKWYEQQGNPRNAQVIYTKHTSSDQANYARRVLGNEVKPKNFSD
;
A
#
# COMPACT_ATOMS: atom_id res chain seq x y z
N MET A 1 32.81 20.90 -71.69
CA MET A 1 33.29 21.88 -70.69
C MET A 1 32.11 22.27 -69.81
N ASN A 2 32.30 22.08 -68.51
CA ASN A 2 31.54 22.58 -67.34
C ASN A 2 30.01 22.65 -67.40
N SER A 3 29.35 21.81 -66.60
CA SER A 3 28.27 22.29 -65.75
C SER A 3 28.29 21.56 -64.40
N SER A 4 28.57 22.33 -63.36
CA SER A 4 28.60 21.97 -61.95
C SER A 4 27.19 21.97 -61.37
N ASN A 5 26.76 20.89 -60.70
CA ASN A 5 25.60 20.92 -59.81
C ASN A 5 25.98 20.41 -58.42
N THR A 6 26.22 21.35 -57.51
CA THR A 6 26.27 21.12 -56.06
C THR A 6 24.91 21.46 -55.48
N SER A 7 24.10 20.45 -55.18
CA SER A 7 22.87 20.62 -54.39
C SER A 7 23.22 20.69 -52.90
N ARG A 8 23.16 21.90 -52.34
CA ARG A 8 23.21 22.13 -50.89
C ARG A 8 21.92 21.60 -50.26
N TYR A 9 22.04 20.63 -49.36
CA TYR A 9 20.96 20.24 -48.46
C TYR A 9 20.71 21.36 -47.45
N ALA A 10 19.58 22.06 -47.57
CA ALA A 10 19.10 22.96 -46.53
C ALA A 10 18.48 22.12 -45.40
N PRO A 11 18.86 22.32 -44.12
CA PRO A 11 18.25 21.62 -43.01
C PRO A 11 16.80 22.09 -42.84
N ASN A 12 15.86 21.15 -42.81
CA ASN A 12 14.43 21.39 -42.66
C ASN A 12 14.12 22.03 -41.29
N LEU A 13 14.06 23.35 -41.28
CA LEU A 13 13.70 24.21 -40.13
C LEU A 13 12.38 23.78 -39.46
N TRP A 14 11.46 23.19 -40.22
CA TRP A 14 10.18 22.70 -39.73
C TRP A 14 10.32 21.54 -38.74
N ILE A 15 11.23 20.61 -38.99
CA ILE A 15 11.47 19.45 -38.11
C ILE A 15 12.11 19.91 -36.79
N ARG A 16 12.99 20.92 -36.83
CA ARG A 16 13.54 21.55 -35.63
C ARG A 16 12.49 22.29 -34.82
N GLY A 17 11.53 22.95 -35.49
CA GLY A 17 10.40 23.60 -34.83
C GLY A 17 9.52 22.60 -34.08
N ILE A 18 9.21 21.45 -34.69
CA ILE A 18 8.40 20.39 -34.06
C ILE A 18 9.16 19.75 -32.88
N LEU A 19 10.43 19.41 -33.04
CA LEU A 19 11.24 18.85 -31.96
C LEU A 19 11.39 19.80 -30.78
N ALA A 20 11.57 21.10 -31.04
CA ALA A 20 11.62 22.10 -29.99
C ALA A 20 10.27 22.22 -29.26
N LEU A 21 9.16 22.16 -30.00
CA LEU A 21 7.82 22.23 -29.41
C LEU A 21 7.53 20.99 -28.55
N VAL A 22 7.90 19.79 -29.00
CA VAL A 22 7.76 18.54 -28.23
C VAL A 22 8.63 18.55 -26.97
N LEU A 23 9.87 19.05 -27.06
CA LEU A 23 10.75 19.20 -25.89
C LEU A 23 10.18 20.20 -24.88
N VAL A 24 9.64 21.33 -25.34
CA VAL A 24 9.04 22.33 -24.46
C VAL A 24 7.76 21.79 -23.82
N THR A 25 6.89 21.11 -24.57
CA THR A 25 5.69 20.50 -23.98
C THR A 25 6.03 19.36 -23.03
N GLY A 26 7.06 18.55 -23.32
CA GLY A 26 7.54 17.50 -22.43
C GLY A 26 8.13 18.05 -21.12
N LEU A 27 8.89 19.15 -21.18
CA LEU A 27 9.43 19.83 -20.00
C LEU A 27 8.34 20.52 -19.18
N ILE A 28 7.32 21.09 -19.82
CA ILE A 28 6.17 21.69 -19.13
C ILE A 28 5.32 20.60 -18.46
N ALA A 29 5.11 19.44 -19.10
CA ALA A 29 4.43 18.30 -18.50
C ALA A 29 5.20 17.76 -17.29
N LEU A 30 6.53 17.59 -17.40
CA LEU A 30 7.40 17.22 -16.28
C LEU A 30 7.39 18.24 -15.15
N ALA A 31 7.34 19.54 -15.46
CA ALA A 31 7.23 20.59 -14.46
C ALA A 31 5.85 20.61 -13.78
N LEU A 32 4.78 20.32 -14.52
CA LEU A 32 3.42 20.23 -13.97
C LEU A 32 3.23 18.97 -13.11
N GLU A 33 3.79 17.83 -13.51
CA GLU A 33 3.81 16.61 -12.68
C GLU A 33 4.69 16.76 -11.44
N ALA A 34 5.82 17.47 -11.53
CA ALA A 34 6.64 17.82 -10.36
C ALA A 34 5.93 18.81 -9.42
N SER A 35 5.04 19.66 -9.95
CA SER A 35 4.29 20.65 -9.16
C SER A 35 3.03 20.07 -8.49
N THR A 36 2.49 18.95 -8.98
CA THR A 36 1.39 18.23 -8.31
C THR A 36 1.89 17.19 -7.31
N LEU A 37 3.18 16.86 -7.32
CA LEU A 37 3.84 15.96 -6.37
C LEU A 37 4.45 16.65 -5.15
N ASP A 38 4.47 17.99 -5.10
CA ASP A 38 4.98 18.69 -3.94
C ASP A 38 3.87 18.81 -2.87
N PHE A 39 3.73 17.74 -2.09
CA PHE A 39 3.07 17.79 -0.78
C PHE A 39 3.65 18.99 -0.03
N HIS A 40 2.85 20.05 0.08
CA HIS A 40 3.20 21.36 0.61
C HIS A 40 4.21 21.27 1.78
N PRO A 41 5.28 22.08 1.84
CA PRO A 41 6.25 22.06 2.93
C PRO A 41 5.63 22.36 4.32
N LYS A 42 4.43 22.96 4.36
CA LYS A 42 3.63 23.10 5.60
C LYS A 42 3.14 21.75 6.15
N LEU A 43 2.93 20.74 5.31
CA LEU A 43 2.59 19.38 5.74
C LEU A 43 3.80 18.64 6.33
N ARG A 44 5.03 19.13 6.12
CA ARG A 44 6.26 18.59 6.75
C ARG A 44 6.56 19.20 8.13
N ARG A 45 6.04 20.38 8.47
CA ARG A 45 6.30 21.00 9.78
C ARG A 45 5.14 20.76 10.75
N VAL A 46 5.34 19.80 11.65
CA VAL A 46 4.52 19.66 12.85
C VAL A 46 4.87 20.80 13.81
N THR A 47 3.89 21.65 14.11
CA THR A 47 3.98 22.60 15.22
C THR A 47 3.39 21.91 16.46
N PRO A 48 4.08 21.85 17.61
CA PRO A 48 3.53 21.20 18.80
C PRO A 48 2.39 22.06 19.35
N SER A 49 1.17 21.52 19.37
CA SER A 49 0.00 22.21 19.95
C SER A 49 -0.51 21.47 21.18
N ASN A 50 -0.27 22.07 22.34
CA ASN A 50 -0.91 21.73 23.60
C ASN A 50 -2.40 22.09 23.56
N ALA A 51 -3.30 21.12 23.50
CA ALA A 51 -4.72 21.32 23.80
C ALA A 51 -5.33 20.06 24.48
N PRO A 52 -6.26 20.21 25.44
CA PRO A 52 -6.73 19.11 26.29
C PRO A 52 -7.84 18.29 25.62
N VAL A 53 -7.80 16.98 25.85
CA VAL A 53 -8.78 15.99 25.38
C VAL A 53 -9.92 15.87 26.38
N ASP A 54 -11.17 16.06 25.94
CA ASP A 54 -12.36 15.80 26.75
C ASP A 54 -13.00 14.47 26.32
N ALA A 55 -13.00 13.50 27.22
CA ALA A 55 -13.38 12.11 26.99
C ALA A 55 -14.54 11.73 27.91
N GLN A 56 -15.77 12.05 27.51
CA GLN A 56 -16.97 11.48 28.11
C GLN A 56 -18.09 11.36 27.07
N GLN A 57 -18.27 10.14 26.55
CA GLN A 57 -19.59 9.49 26.43
C GLN A 57 -19.45 8.11 25.78
N LEU A 58 -20.27 7.16 26.26
CA LEU A 58 -20.57 5.83 25.71
C LEU A 58 -19.89 4.62 26.40
N ILE A 59 -20.19 4.47 27.70
CA ILE A 59 -20.34 3.16 28.35
C ILE A 59 -21.84 2.86 28.38
N GLN A 60 -22.31 1.89 27.58
CA GLN A 60 -23.44 0.98 27.87
C GLN A 60 -23.95 0.32 26.58
N HIS A 61 -23.50 -0.91 26.28
CA HIS A 61 -24.39 -2.00 25.86
C HIS A 61 -23.58 -3.29 25.72
N ARG A 62 -23.45 -4.00 26.84
CA ARG A 62 -22.93 -5.37 26.90
C ARG A 62 -24.07 -6.27 27.32
N GLN A 63 -24.59 -7.03 26.36
CA GLN A 63 -25.25 -8.35 26.49
C GLN A 63 -26.23 -8.48 25.32
N GLN A 64 -25.98 -9.43 24.41
CA GLN A 64 -26.89 -10.54 24.15
C GLN A 64 -26.46 -11.34 22.90
N PHE A 65 -26.84 -12.62 22.93
CA PHE A 65 -26.94 -13.59 21.84
C PHE A 65 -25.72 -14.44 21.48
N ALA A 66 -25.61 -15.51 22.27
CA ALA A 66 -25.32 -16.85 21.77
C ALA A 66 -26.44 -17.37 20.85
N THR A 67 -26.07 -18.42 20.10
CA THR A 67 -26.84 -19.29 19.19
C THR A 67 -27.10 -18.76 17.78
N PHE A 68 -26.49 -19.41 16.77
CA PHE A 68 -27.21 -20.16 15.73
C PHE A 68 -26.20 -20.95 14.88
N GLY A 69 -26.40 -22.27 14.83
CA GLY A 69 -25.61 -23.20 14.03
C GLY A 69 -26.27 -23.55 12.70
N ASN A 70 -25.43 -24.13 11.83
CA ASN A 70 -25.68 -25.08 10.74
C ASN A 70 -26.89 -24.87 9.81
N ASN A 71 -26.60 -24.76 8.51
CA ASN A 71 -26.84 -25.88 7.58
C ASN A 71 -26.22 -25.63 6.20
N SER A 72 -25.53 -26.66 5.69
CA SER A 72 -25.07 -26.79 4.31
C SER A 72 -26.19 -27.34 3.41
N ARG A 73 -26.25 -26.92 2.15
CA ARG A 73 -26.73 -27.77 1.05
C ARG A 73 -26.18 -27.31 -0.29
N ALA A 74 -25.62 -28.29 -1.00
CA ALA A 74 -25.08 -28.20 -2.35
C ALA A 74 -26.18 -28.22 -3.43
N GLY A 75 -25.89 -27.61 -4.58
CA GLY A 75 -26.64 -27.72 -5.82
C GLY A 75 -26.06 -26.80 -6.89
N GLU A 76 -25.45 -27.40 -7.92
CA GLU A 76 -24.81 -26.74 -9.06
C GLU A 76 -25.76 -25.84 -9.85
N MET A 77 -25.28 -24.64 -10.21
CA MET A 77 -25.53 -24.03 -11.51
C MET A 77 -24.39 -23.06 -11.82
N GLN A 78 -23.80 -23.24 -12.99
CA GLN A 78 -22.74 -22.42 -13.56
C GLN A 78 -23.30 -21.02 -13.84
N GLN A 79 -23.14 -20.13 -12.86
CA GLN A 79 -23.50 -18.72 -12.96
C GLN A 79 -22.22 -17.89 -12.99
N ASP A 80 -22.11 -17.13 -14.07
CA ASP A 80 -21.16 -16.04 -14.28
C ASP A 80 -21.08 -15.19 -13.01
N ALA A 81 -19.87 -14.84 -12.56
CA ALA A 81 -19.58 -14.30 -11.23
C ALA A 81 -20.03 -12.82 -11.02
N THR A 82 -21.21 -12.47 -11.52
CA THR A 82 -21.82 -11.15 -11.36
C THR A 82 -22.76 -11.17 -10.16
N ILE A 83 -22.29 -10.63 -9.04
CA ILE A 83 -23.10 -10.37 -7.84
C ILE A 83 -24.16 -9.31 -8.17
N SER A 84 -25.41 -9.56 -7.77
CA SER A 84 -26.50 -8.59 -7.98
C SER A 84 -26.36 -7.37 -7.06
N LEU A 85 -26.93 -6.22 -7.46
CA LEU A 85 -26.89 -5.00 -6.66
C LEU A 85 -27.52 -5.22 -5.27
N GLU A 86 -28.54 -6.08 -5.19
CA GLU A 86 -29.23 -6.45 -3.97
C GLU A 86 -28.32 -7.24 -3.02
N GLU A 87 -27.53 -8.19 -3.54
CA GLU A 87 -26.53 -8.92 -2.76
C GLU A 87 -25.40 -8.01 -2.27
N LEU A 88 -24.94 -7.09 -3.12
CA LEU A 88 -23.96 -6.04 -2.79
C LEU A 88 -24.42 -5.20 -1.59
N LEU A 89 -25.68 -4.75 -1.61
CA LEU A 89 -26.27 -3.95 -0.53
C LEU A 89 -26.45 -4.76 0.76
N GLN A 90 -26.81 -6.04 0.67
CA GLN A 90 -26.91 -6.92 1.84
C GLN A 90 -25.54 -7.21 2.48
N LEU A 91 -24.49 -7.42 1.67
CA LEU A 91 -23.12 -7.60 2.15
C LEU A 91 -22.57 -6.32 2.79
N GLN A 92 -22.89 -5.16 2.23
CA GLN A 92 -22.51 -3.86 2.81
C GLN A 92 -23.22 -3.63 4.16
N ASN A 93 -24.51 -3.96 4.26
CA ASN A 93 -25.29 -3.81 5.49
C ASN A 93 -24.84 -4.77 6.61
N THR A 94 -24.51 -6.02 6.28
CA THR A 94 -23.97 -6.98 7.26
C THR A 94 -22.54 -6.65 7.72
N SER A 95 -21.79 -5.84 6.96
CA SER A 95 -20.49 -5.30 7.39
C SER A 95 -20.64 -4.16 8.41
N ARG A 96 -21.73 -3.38 8.31
CA ARG A 96 -22.08 -2.26 9.22
C ARG A 96 -22.67 -2.73 10.56
N THR A 97 -23.38 -3.85 10.60
CA THR A 97 -24.07 -4.34 11.82
C THR A 97 -23.13 -5.02 12.82
N ASN A 98 -21.91 -5.38 12.43
CA ASN A 98 -20.86 -5.76 13.37
C ASN A 98 -20.22 -4.48 13.93
N THR A 99 -20.68 -4.04 15.11
CA THR A 99 -20.09 -2.97 15.91
C THR A 99 -18.61 -3.25 16.14
N SER A 100 -17.79 -2.65 15.27
CA SER A 100 -16.34 -2.66 15.35
C SER A 100 -15.90 -1.64 16.36
N GLU A 101 -14.90 -1.96 17.17
CA GLU A 101 -14.09 -0.94 17.81
C GLU A 101 -13.63 0.06 16.73
N GLU A 102 -13.94 1.33 16.95
CA GLU A 102 -13.48 2.43 16.11
C GLU A 102 -11.96 2.56 16.25
N VAL A 103 -11.26 2.82 15.15
CA VAL A 103 -9.80 2.99 15.19
C VAL A 103 -9.47 4.22 16.03
N THR A 104 -8.55 4.07 16.99
CA THR A 104 -8.24 5.17 17.91
C THR A 104 -7.62 6.37 17.17
N PRO A 105 -7.81 7.61 17.65
CA PRO A 105 -7.19 8.79 17.02
C PRO A 105 -5.67 8.71 16.92
N ALA A 106 -5.00 8.12 17.93
CA ALA A 106 -3.55 7.91 17.91
C ALA A 106 -3.12 6.92 16.81
N ASP A 107 -3.96 5.90 16.56
CA ASP A 107 -3.73 4.93 15.50
C ASP A 107 -3.96 5.52 14.11
N LEU A 108 -5.04 6.29 13.91
CA LEU A 108 -5.30 7.03 12.67
C LEU A 108 -4.16 8.00 12.34
N TYR A 109 -3.61 8.66 13.36
CA TYR A 109 -2.46 9.53 13.17
C TYR A 109 -1.20 8.75 12.76
N HIS A 110 -0.91 7.64 13.44
CA HIS A 110 0.22 6.79 13.07
C HIS A 110 0.09 6.27 11.63
N LEU A 111 -1.11 5.82 11.23
CA LEU A 111 -1.39 5.43 9.83
C LEU A 111 -1.10 6.57 8.85
N SER A 112 -1.45 7.80 9.21
CA SER A 112 -1.18 8.99 8.38
C SER A 112 0.32 9.30 8.26
N LEU A 113 1.08 9.15 9.34
CA LEU A 113 2.55 9.32 9.31
C LEU A 113 3.24 8.24 8.48
N LEU A 114 2.83 6.97 8.65
CA LEU A 114 3.32 5.86 7.83
C LEU A 114 3.01 6.06 6.35
N HIS A 115 1.79 6.49 6.03
CA HIS A 115 1.40 6.81 4.65
C HIS A 115 2.31 7.91 4.07
N GLY A 116 2.48 9.03 4.79
CA GLY A 116 3.40 10.09 4.39
C GLY A 116 4.82 9.58 4.14
N ALA A 117 5.33 8.71 5.02
CA ALA A 117 6.65 8.12 4.87
C ALA A 117 6.77 7.23 3.62
N CYS A 118 5.77 6.39 3.36
CA CYS A 118 5.72 5.52 2.19
C CYS A 118 5.80 6.30 0.87
N ILE A 119 5.10 7.45 0.79
CA ILE A 119 5.13 8.32 -0.40
C ILE A 119 6.47 9.06 -0.50
N ALA A 120 6.95 9.64 0.61
CA ALA A 120 8.11 10.52 0.61
C ALA A 120 9.44 9.76 0.47
N HIS A 121 9.51 8.54 1.01
CA HIS A 121 10.72 7.72 1.08
C HIS A 121 10.54 6.43 0.29
N LYS A 122 10.27 6.56 -1.01
CA LYS A 122 9.93 5.45 -1.89
C LYS A 122 10.98 4.33 -1.90
N ASP A 123 12.25 4.69 -1.83
CA ASP A 123 13.37 3.75 -1.85
C ASP A 123 13.85 3.34 -0.45
N ALA A 124 13.21 3.77 0.63
CA ALA A 124 13.55 3.30 1.97
C ALA A 124 12.70 2.08 2.36
N ILE A 125 13.22 1.27 3.27
CA ILE A 125 12.37 0.33 4.02
C ILE A 125 11.65 1.15 5.11
N VAL A 126 10.32 1.12 5.07
CA VAL A 126 9.46 1.81 6.05
C VAL A 126 8.97 0.78 7.05
N SER A 127 9.41 0.86 8.31
CA SER A 127 8.94 -0.02 9.38
C SER A 127 7.78 0.59 10.15
N TRP A 128 6.98 -0.24 10.80
CA TRP A 128 5.90 0.19 11.70
C TRP A 128 6.35 1.10 12.84
N LYS A 129 7.66 1.25 13.08
CA LYS A 129 8.20 2.12 14.13
C LYS A 129 8.14 3.60 13.73
N PHE A 130 8.07 3.91 12.43
CA PHE A 130 8.02 5.28 11.95
C PHE A 130 6.71 5.96 12.39
N GLY A 131 6.80 6.99 13.24
CA GLY A 131 5.62 7.68 13.75
C GLY A 131 4.78 6.82 14.71
N ALA A 132 5.38 5.81 15.35
CA ALA A 132 4.69 4.97 16.32
C ALA A 132 4.18 5.80 17.52
N PRO A 133 2.99 5.48 18.08
CA PRO A 133 2.44 6.20 19.23
C PRO A 133 3.40 6.23 20.41
N GLY A 134 3.62 7.42 20.98
CA GLY A 134 4.53 7.62 22.11
C GLY A 134 5.13 9.02 22.12
N ILE A 135 6.09 9.25 23.03
CA ILE A 135 6.71 10.56 23.25
C ILE A 135 7.44 11.10 22.01
N ASN A 136 7.94 10.21 21.14
CA ASN A 136 8.66 10.58 19.93
C ASN A 136 7.81 10.57 18.67
N GLN A 137 6.48 10.37 18.77
CA GLN A 137 5.62 10.20 17.60
C GLN A 137 5.72 11.37 16.61
N GLU A 138 5.85 12.60 17.14
CA GLU A 138 5.96 13.84 16.38
C GLU A 138 7.42 14.29 16.14
N ASN A 139 8.39 13.54 16.64
CA ASN A 139 9.80 13.87 16.45
C ASN A 139 10.26 13.40 15.06
N GLU A 140 10.33 14.35 14.12
CA GLU A 140 10.73 14.10 12.73
C GLU A 140 12.09 13.40 12.64
N GLN A 141 13.11 13.89 13.35
CA GLN A 141 14.44 13.29 13.31
C GLN A 141 14.42 11.84 13.80
N HIS A 142 13.74 11.59 14.92
CA HIS A 142 13.58 10.23 15.44
C HIS A 142 12.90 9.31 14.42
N ASN A 143 11.86 9.80 13.74
CA ASN A 143 11.16 9.03 12.73
C ASN A 143 12.05 8.74 11.51
N LEU A 144 12.79 9.74 11.01
CA LEU A 144 13.75 9.56 9.91
C LEU A 144 14.83 8.53 10.26
N ASP A 145 15.32 8.51 11.50
CA ASP A 145 16.30 7.52 11.96
C ASP A 145 15.76 6.07 11.99
N THR A 146 14.43 5.88 11.92
CA THR A 146 13.80 4.54 11.81
C THR A 146 13.76 4.01 10.39
N LEU A 147 13.96 4.86 9.38
CA LEU A 147 14.05 4.44 7.98
C LEU A 147 15.34 3.64 7.78
N ILE A 148 15.28 2.64 6.90
CA ILE A 148 16.45 1.85 6.54
C ILE A 148 16.73 2.08 5.06
N HIS A 149 17.91 2.61 4.77
CA HIS A 149 18.36 2.93 3.44
C HIS A 149 19.31 1.85 2.91
N GLU A 150 19.49 1.83 1.59
CA GLU A 150 20.31 0.83 0.91
C GLU A 150 21.81 0.90 1.31
N ASP A 151 22.27 2.09 1.72
CA ASP A 151 23.63 2.40 2.14
C ASP A 151 23.81 2.35 3.68
N ASP A 152 22.82 1.85 4.41
CA ASP A 152 22.89 1.74 5.87
C ASP A 152 24.07 0.85 6.32
N PRO A 153 24.99 1.35 7.17
CA PRO A 153 26.17 0.59 7.59
C PRO A 153 25.83 -0.68 8.39
N TYR A 154 24.63 -0.77 8.94
CA TYR A 154 24.12 -1.91 9.70
C TYR A 154 23.01 -2.66 8.95
N LEU A 155 22.91 -2.48 7.63
CA LEU A 155 21.83 -3.04 6.81
C LEU A 155 21.65 -4.55 6.99
N LEU A 156 22.74 -5.33 6.94
CA LEU A 156 22.69 -6.79 7.12
C LEU A 156 22.09 -7.17 8.48
N GLN A 157 22.51 -6.51 9.56
CA GLN A 157 21.99 -6.75 10.90
C GLN A 157 20.50 -6.39 11.02
N LYS A 158 20.09 -5.30 10.38
CA LYS A 158 18.69 -4.86 10.37
C LYS A 158 17.81 -5.81 9.54
N LEU A 159 18.29 -6.30 8.40
CA LEU A 159 17.54 -7.23 7.55
C LEU A 159 17.35 -8.60 8.22
N ARG A 160 18.36 -9.11 8.93
CA ARG A 160 18.27 -10.36 9.74
C ARG A 160 17.18 -10.34 10.81
N GLN A 161 16.68 -9.17 11.20
CA GLN A 161 15.54 -9.08 12.12
C GLN A 161 14.27 -9.35 11.34
N CYS A 162 13.98 -10.63 11.14
CA CYS A 162 12.86 -11.12 10.34
C CYS A 162 11.55 -11.02 11.15
N PRO A 163 10.57 -10.22 10.70
CA PRO A 163 9.22 -10.24 11.28
C PRO A 163 8.46 -11.51 10.87
N ASP A 164 7.27 -11.68 11.45
CA ASP A 164 6.36 -12.81 11.14
C ASP A 164 5.85 -12.80 9.70
N VAL A 165 5.89 -11.63 9.05
CA VAL A 165 5.54 -11.38 7.65
C VAL A 165 6.24 -10.11 7.23
N ASP A 166 6.70 -10.00 5.99
CA ASP A 166 7.24 -8.77 5.40
C ASP A 166 6.39 -8.36 4.19
N LEU A 167 6.33 -7.07 3.88
CA LEU A 167 5.51 -6.56 2.77
C LEU A 167 6.42 -6.13 1.63
N PHE A 168 6.02 -6.41 0.39
CA PHE A 168 6.67 -5.86 -0.78
C PHE A 168 5.78 -4.83 -1.48
N LEU A 169 6.38 -3.68 -1.81
CA LEU A 169 5.79 -2.72 -2.73
C LEU A 169 6.90 -1.97 -3.46
N PRO A 170 6.97 -2.08 -4.80
CA PRO A 170 8.03 -1.46 -5.57
C PRO A 170 7.94 0.07 -5.50
N SER A 171 9.09 0.74 -5.56
CA SER A 171 9.17 2.19 -5.41
C SER A 171 8.30 2.95 -6.44
N GLY A 172 8.18 2.42 -7.66
CA GLY A 172 7.40 3.04 -8.75
C GLY A 172 5.91 3.21 -8.43
N VAL A 173 5.35 2.37 -7.58
CA VAL A 173 3.91 2.35 -7.25
C VAL A 173 3.59 2.85 -5.84
N ARG A 174 4.60 3.30 -5.08
CA ARG A 174 4.40 3.97 -3.79
C ARG A 174 3.76 5.34 -4.00
N ASN A 175 2.44 5.34 -4.10
CA ASN A 175 1.56 6.49 -4.31
C ASN A 175 0.46 6.48 -3.24
N ASN A 176 -0.46 7.46 -3.29
CA ASN A 176 -1.50 7.56 -2.26
C ASN A 176 -2.34 6.29 -2.10
N GLY A 177 -2.73 5.62 -3.20
CA GLY A 177 -3.57 4.42 -3.11
C GLY A 177 -2.85 3.25 -2.46
N TYR A 178 -1.72 2.81 -3.03
CA TYR A 178 -1.01 1.65 -2.49
C TYR A 178 -0.40 1.92 -1.11
N CYS A 179 0.13 3.13 -0.86
CA CYS A 179 0.66 3.45 0.46
C CYS A 179 -0.45 3.50 1.53
N GLU A 180 -1.64 3.99 1.19
CA GLU A 180 -2.79 3.95 2.10
C GLU A 180 -3.13 2.51 2.52
N ASP A 181 -3.18 1.59 1.56
CA ASP A 181 -3.50 0.19 1.81
C ASP A 181 -2.40 -0.54 2.59
N THR A 182 -1.16 -0.36 2.14
CA THR A 182 -0.02 -1.13 2.65
C THR A 182 0.32 -0.75 4.09
N MET A 183 0.21 0.53 4.46
CA MET A 183 0.62 0.99 5.79
C MET A 183 -0.27 0.47 6.92
N VAL A 184 -1.49 0.05 6.61
CA VAL A 184 -2.39 -0.60 7.57
C VAL A 184 -1.80 -1.95 7.99
N TYR A 185 -1.37 -2.75 7.02
CA TYR A 185 -0.69 -4.02 7.30
C TYR A 185 0.66 -3.79 7.96
N THR A 186 1.44 -2.80 7.51
CA THR A 186 2.70 -2.41 8.16
C THR A 186 2.50 -2.17 9.65
N LYS A 187 1.52 -1.34 10.03
CA LYS A 187 1.21 -1.01 11.42
C LYS A 187 0.75 -2.23 12.23
N TYR A 188 -0.34 -2.89 11.80
CA TYR A 188 -1.03 -3.87 12.63
C TYR A 188 -0.30 -5.22 12.70
N LEU A 189 0.44 -5.57 11.64
CA LEU A 189 1.31 -6.75 11.65
C LEU A 189 2.69 -6.46 12.24
N LYS A 190 2.96 -5.22 12.68
CA LYS A 190 4.25 -4.77 13.23
C LYS A 190 5.42 -5.18 12.35
N THR A 191 5.28 -4.91 11.07
CA THR A 191 6.19 -5.33 10.01
C THR A 191 6.83 -4.12 9.32
N ARG A 192 7.44 -4.31 8.17
CA ARG A 192 8.10 -3.30 7.36
C ARG A 192 7.77 -3.52 5.87
N LEU A 193 7.81 -2.42 5.13
CA LEU A 193 7.60 -2.38 3.70
C LEU A 193 8.94 -2.34 2.96
N LEU A 194 9.21 -3.37 2.16
CA LEU A 194 10.46 -3.53 1.44
C LEU A 194 10.33 -3.03 -0.02
N PRO A 195 11.30 -2.22 -0.49
CA PRO A 195 11.48 -1.93 -1.90
C PRO A 195 12.28 -3.06 -2.59
N LEU A 196 12.37 -3.03 -3.92
CA LEU A 196 12.98 -4.11 -4.71
C LEU A 196 14.45 -4.36 -4.38
N TRP A 197 15.23 -3.31 -4.12
CA TRP A 197 16.64 -3.47 -3.76
C TRP A 197 16.82 -4.29 -2.47
N ALA A 198 15.89 -4.19 -1.52
CA ALA A 198 16.00 -4.90 -0.24
C ALA A 198 15.91 -6.41 -0.41
N LEU A 199 15.26 -6.88 -1.49
CA LEU A 199 15.08 -8.29 -1.81
C LEU A 199 16.17 -8.83 -2.73
N THR A 200 16.67 -7.98 -3.63
CA THR A 200 17.58 -8.38 -4.71
C THR A 200 19.05 -8.15 -4.40
N LYS A 201 19.37 -7.25 -3.47
CA LYS A 201 20.74 -6.96 -3.07
C LYS A 201 21.38 -8.17 -2.40
N LYS A 202 22.61 -8.47 -2.82
CA LYS A 202 23.47 -9.48 -2.21
C LYS A 202 24.38 -8.84 -1.17
N PHE A 203 24.57 -9.54 -0.06
CA PHE A 203 25.41 -9.13 1.06
C PHE A 203 26.39 -10.24 1.36
N TYR A 204 27.65 -9.92 1.66
CA TYR A 204 28.55 -10.92 2.22
C TYR A 204 28.23 -11.10 3.71
N ASP A 205 27.82 -12.31 4.09
CA ASP A 205 27.58 -12.68 5.47
C ASP A 205 28.86 -13.29 6.07
N PRO A 206 29.54 -12.61 7.01
CA PRO A 206 30.77 -13.13 7.60
C PRO A 206 30.55 -14.36 8.50
N GLU A 207 29.34 -14.56 9.03
CA GLU A 207 29.01 -15.72 9.87
C GLU A 207 28.82 -16.97 9.02
N LEU A 208 28.26 -16.82 7.82
CA LEU A 208 28.04 -17.93 6.88
C LEU A 208 29.17 -18.10 5.87
N GLY A 209 30.07 -17.12 5.75
CA GLY A 209 31.21 -17.14 4.83
C GLY A 209 30.79 -17.14 3.35
N ARG A 210 29.62 -16.58 3.02
CA ARG A 210 29.07 -16.55 1.65
C ARG A 210 28.23 -15.31 1.41
N GLU A 211 27.94 -15.06 0.14
CA GLU A 211 26.90 -14.09 -0.22
C GLU A 211 25.51 -14.64 0.12
N VAL A 212 24.66 -13.74 0.62
CA VAL A 212 23.27 -13.97 1.01
C VAL A 212 22.38 -12.88 0.42
N ASP A 213 21.13 -13.20 0.13
CA ASP A 213 20.07 -12.21 -0.11
C ASP A 213 19.04 -12.21 1.03
N TYR A 214 17.97 -11.43 0.87
CA TYR A 214 16.86 -11.40 1.82
C TYR A 214 16.25 -12.79 2.11
N PHE A 215 16.10 -13.65 1.10
CA PHE A 215 15.48 -14.96 1.26
C PHE A 215 16.40 -15.95 1.98
N ASP A 216 17.71 -15.80 1.83
CA ASP A 216 18.70 -16.48 2.67
C ASP A 216 18.63 -16.03 4.14
N LEU A 217 18.40 -14.74 4.38
CA LEU A 217 18.33 -14.16 5.73
C LEU A 217 17.02 -14.49 6.46
N CYS A 218 15.88 -14.43 5.75
CA CYS A 218 14.54 -14.63 6.29
C CYS A 218 13.77 -15.76 5.57
N PRO A 219 14.29 -17.01 5.54
CA PRO A 219 13.72 -18.11 4.73
C PRO A 219 12.36 -18.60 5.21
N LYS A 220 11.89 -18.15 6.39
CA LYS A 220 10.62 -18.52 7.00
C LYS A 220 9.64 -17.36 7.08
N THR A 221 10.02 -16.18 6.62
CA THR A 221 9.16 -15.01 6.66
C THR A 221 8.31 -14.99 5.38
N PRO A 222 6.98 -15.17 5.49
CA PRO A 222 6.09 -14.99 4.35
C PRO A 222 6.10 -13.53 3.87
N MET A 223 5.81 -13.35 2.59
CA MET A 223 5.80 -12.05 1.93
C MET A 223 4.42 -11.69 1.44
N LEU A 224 3.92 -10.55 1.90
CA LEU A 224 2.66 -9.98 1.45
C LEU A 224 2.89 -9.07 0.25
N PHE A 225 2.21 -9.39 -0.86
CA PHE A 225 2.22 -8.64 -2.10
C PHE A 225 0.87 -7.95 -2.33
N PHE A 226 0.92 -6.76 -2.93
CA PHE A 226 -0.26 -5.97 -3.26
C PHE A 226 -0.55 -6.07 -4.76
N GLN A 227 -1.75 -6.54 -5.09
CA GLN A 227 -2.19 -6.75 -6.47
C GLN A 227 -1.19 -7.61 -7.28
N HIS A 228 -0.73 -7.14 -8.43
CA HIS A 228 0.09 -7.87 -9.40
C HIS A 228 1.57 -7.42 -9.42
N TYR A 229 1.96 -6.47 -8.56
CA TYR A 229 3.32 -5.90 -8.53
C TYR A 229 4.31 -6.81 -7.82
N TRP A 230 4.58 -7.97 -8.40
CA TRP A 230 5.43 -8.99 -7.78
C TRP A 230 6.86 -8.96 -8.33
N GLU A 231 7.15 -8.21 -9.40
CA GLU A 231 8.50 -7.99 -9.97
C GLU A 231 9.34 -9.28 -10.12
N ASP A 232 8.68 -10.39 -10.53
CA ASP A 232 9.25 -11.74 -10.64
C ASP A 232 9.92 -12.29 -9.36
N ILE A 233 9.58 -11.73 -8.20
CA ILE A 233 10.09 -12.16 -6.90
C ILE A 233 9.63 -13.61 -6.62
N PRO A 234 10.52 -14.50 -6.14
CA PRO A 234 10.15 -15.85 -5.75
C PRO A 234 9.05 -15.82 -4.67
N VAL A 235 7.84 -16.23 -5.03
CA VAL A 235 6.67 -16.08 -4.16
C VAL A 235 6.71 -17.13 -3.05
N THR A 236 6.96 -16.66 -1.84
CA THR A 236 6.58 -17.32 -0.59
C THR A 236 5.59 -16.41 0.15
N THR A 237 4.36 -16.35 -0.40
CA THR A 237 3.07 -16.29 0.32
C THR A 237 2.54 -14.99 0.95
N VAL A 238 1.57 -14.38 0.25
CA VAL A 238 0.26 -13.79 0.65
C VAL A 238 -0.07 -12.69 -0.37
N ALA A 239 -1.24 -12.74 -1.03
CA ALA A 239 -1.68 -11.68 -1.94
C ALA A 239 -2.87 -10.92 -1.38
N GLN A 240 -2.86 -9.60 -1.47
CA GLN A 240 -4.04 -8.81 -1.23
C GLN A 240 -4.79 -8.55 -2.54
N GLY A 241 -6.01 -9.09 -2.63
CA GLY A 241 -6.89 -8.93 -3.77
C GLY A 241 -7.71 -7.65 -3.64
N GLU A 242 -7.55 -6.76 -4.61
CA GLU A 242 -8.50 -5.70 -4.89
C GLU A 242 -9.11 -6.00 -6.25
N GLU A 243 -10.43 -6.10 -6.29
CA GLU A 243 -11.15 -6.83 -7.33
C GLU A 243 -11.41 -6.04 -8.62
N ASP A 244 -11.04 -4.76 -8.66
CA ASP A 244 -11.41 -3.85 -9.75
C ASP A 244 -10.30 -3.57 -10.77
N MET A 245 -9.21 -4.35 -10.80
CA MET A 245 -8.18 -4.23 -11.83
C MET A 245 -7.86 -5.57 -12.49
N TRP A 246 -8.00 -5.57 -13.82
CA TRP A 246 -7.75 -6.60 -14.84
C TRP A 246 -6.34 -7.21 -14.84
N GLU A 247 -5.52 -6.93 -13.83
CA GLU A 247 -4.10 -7.30 -13.76
C GLU A 247 -3.81 -8.42 -12.76
N LEU A 248 -4.75 -8.76 -11.86
CA LEU A 248 -4.65 -9.97 -11.04
C LEU A 248 -5.17 -11.17 -11.84
N ASP A 249 -4.27 -12.08 -12.25
CA ASP A 249 -4.62 -13.26 -13.05
C ASP A 249 -4.72 -14.56 -12.22
N GLU A 250 -5.14 -15.64 -12.87
CA GLU A 250 -5.28 -16.97 -12.28
C GLU A 250 -3.94 -17.51 -11.73
N ASN A 251 -2.83 -17.19 -12.41
CA ASN A 251 -1.49 -17.63 -11.99
C ASN A 251 -1.10 -17.01 -10.65
N HIS A 252 -1.48 -15.75 -10.41
CA HIS A 252 -1.27 -15.13 -9.10
C HIS A 252 -2.05 -15.88 -8.02
N LEU A 253 -3.35 -16.10 -8.23
CA LEU A 253 -4.21 -16.77 -7.25
C LEU A 253 -3.80 -18.24 -6.99
N TRP A 254 -3.32 -18.97 -7.99
CA TRP A 254 -2.84 -20.35 -7.76
C TRP A 254 -1.48 -20.47 -7.08
N ARG A 255 -0.69 -19.39 -7.01
CA ARG A 255 0.66 -19.38 -6.44
C ARG A 255 0.72 -18.98 -4.96
N VAL A 256 -0.38 -18.52 -4.38
CA VAL A 256 -0.41 -18.07 -2.99
C VAL A 256 -0.98 -19.12 -2.04
N ASP A 257 -0.64 -18.98 -0.76
CA ASP A 257 -1.25 -19.77 0.32
C ASP A 257 -2.38 -19.02 1.02
N VAL A 258 -2.43 -17.70 0.90
CA VAL A 258 -3.47 -16.85 1.51
C VAL A 258 -3.79 -15.68 0.58
N VAL A 259 -5.09 -15.41 0.41
CA VAL A 259 -5.63 -14.20 -0.21
C VAL A 259 -6.29 -13.35 0.86
N LEU A 260 -5.84 -12.10 1.01
CA LEU A 260 -6.46 -11.12 1.90
C LEU A 260 -7.41 -10.22 1.11
N CYS A 261 -8.67 -10.22 1.50
CA CYS A 261 -9.72 -9.43 0.87
C CYS A 261 -10.11 -8.24 1.75
N LYS A 262 -10.06 -7.04 1.16
CA LYS A 262 -10.47 -5.81 1.87
C LYS A 262 -11.98 -5.75 2.14
N THR A 263 -12.77 -6.42 1.30
CA THR A 263 -14.24 -6.43 1.35
C THR A 263 -14.77 -7.86 1.45
N ARG A 264 -15.99 -8.03 1.99
CA ARG A 264 -16.68 -9.34 1.99
C ARG A 264 -16.98 -9.82 0.58
N ILE A 265 -17.25 -8.89 -0.33
CA ILE A 265 -17.54 -9.19 -1.74
C ILE A 265 -16.33 -9.87 -2.41
N CYS A 266 -15.12 -9.34 -2.20
CA CYS A 266 -13.88 -9.99 -2.64
C CYS A 266 -13.75 -11.39 -2.04
N GLU A 267 -14.00 -11.53 -0.73
CA GLU A 267 -13.88 -12.83 -0.07
C GLU A 267 -14.81 -13.87 -0.71
N ASP A 268 -16.07 -13.51 -0.93
CA ASP A 268 -17.06 -14.41 -1.53
C ASP A 268 -16.72 -14.74 -2.98
N ARG A 269 -16.33 -13.76 -3.78
CA ARG A 269 -15.99 -13.96 -5.20
C ARG A 269 -14.72 -14.78 -5.38
N VAL A 270 -13.66 -14.52 -4.62
CA VAL A 270 -12.42 -15.31 -4.69
C VAL A 270 -12.66 -16.75 -4.23
N LYS A 271 -13.46 -16.97 -3.17
CA LYS A 271 -13.85 -18.34 -2.76
C LYS A 271 -14.61 -19.08 -3.85
N LYS A 272 -15.64 -18.45 -4.43
CA LYS A 272 -16.39 -19.02 -5.57
C LYS A 272 -15.48 -19.30 -6.77
N TRP A 273 -14.54 -18.41 -7.06
CA TRP A 273 -13.57 -18.60 -8.13
C TRP A 273 -12.68 -19.83 -7.87
N TYR A 274 -12.15 -20.02 -6.66
CA TYR A 274 -11.39 -21.23 -6.29
C TYR A 274 -12.22 -22.51 -6.36
N GLU A 275 -13.52 -22.46 -6.03
CA GLU A 275 -14.45 -23.59 -6.18
C GLU A 275 -14.63 -23.97 -7.66
N GLN A 276 -14.64 -22.98 -8.56
CA GLN A 276 -14.83 -23.18 -10.00
C GLN A 276 -13.56 -23.59 -10.74
N GLN A 277 -12.44 -22.90 -10.48
CA GLN A 277 -11.17 -23.06 -11.21
C GLN A 277 -10.19 -24.03 -10.53
N GLY A 278 -10.49 -24.44 -9.30
CA GLY A 278 -9.64 -25.29 -8.49
C GLY A 278 -8.64 -24.51 -7.64
N ASN A 279 -8.28 -25.11 -6.50
CA ASN A 279 -7.40 -24.53 -5.50
C ASN A 279 -6.19 -25.46 -5.24
N PRO A 280 -5.17 -25.46 -6.14
CA PRO A 280 -4.08 -26.42 -6.11
C PRO A 280 -3.19 -26.32 -4.87
N ARG A 281 -3.13 -25.14 -4.25
CA ARG A 281 -2.38 -24.89 -3.01
C ARG A 281 -3.21 -24.94 -1.74
N ASN A 282 -4.52 -25.23 -1.85
CA ASN A 282 -5.45 -25.12 -0.72
C ASN A 282 -5.35 -23.74 -0.03
N ALA A 283 -5.23 -22.69 -0.85
CA ALA A 283 -5.12 -21.31 -0.41
C ALA A 283 -6.33 -20.90 0.43
N GLN A 284 -6.09 -20.13 1.49
CA GLN A 284 -7.15 -19.58 2.34
C GLN A 284 -7.54 -18.19 1.88
N VAL A 285 -8.83 -17.87 1.89
CA VAL A 285 -9.35 -16.52 1.57
C VAL A 285 -9.89 -15.90 2.85
N ILE A 286 -9.35 -14.74 3.24
CA ILE A 286 -9.63 -14.09 4.52
C ILE A 286 -10.09 -12.66 4.28
N TYR A 287 -11.28 -12.31 4.76
CA TYR A 287 -11.72 -10.91 4.85
C TYR A 287 -11.04 -10.19 6.03
N THR A 288 -10.38 -9.06 5.75
CA THR A 288 -9.56 -8.36 6.76
C THR A 288 -10.21 -7.11 7.36
N LYS A 289 -11.45 -6.75 6.99
CA LYS A 289 -12.14 -5.50 7.41
C LYS A 289 -11.18 -4.30 7.40
N HIS A 290 -10.73 -3.94 6.20
CA HIS A 290 -9.68 -2.96 5.99
C HIS A 290 -10.08 -1.56 6.53
N THR A 291 -9.14 -0.91 7.23
CA THR A 291 -9.20 0.53 7.59
C THR A 291 -8.10 1.26 6.84
N SER A 292 -8.05 2.58 6.86
CA SER A 292 -7.05 3.36 6.12
C SER A 292 -6.62 4.62 6.86
N SER A 293 -5.63 5.34 6.32
CA SER A 293 -5.20 6.63 6.88
C SER A 293 -6.28 7.70 6.74
N ASP A 294 -6.50 8.52 7.76
CA ASP A 294 -7.42 9.67 7.70
C ASP A 294 -6.66 10.96 7.32
N GLN A 295 -6.48 11.16 6.01
CA GLN A 295 -5.78 12.33 5.47
C GLN A 295 -6.46 13.65 5.83
N ALA A 296 -7.78 13.66 5.97
CA ALA A 296 -8.53 14.87 6.33
C ALA A 296 -8.28 15.26 7.78
N ASN A 297 -8.29 14.28 8.70
CA ASN A 297 -7.95 14.50 10.11
C ASN A 297 -6.48 14.88 10.27
N TYR A 298 -5.57 14.22 9.55
CA TYR A 298 -4.15 14.60 9.52
C TYR A 298 -3.97 16.05 9.07
N ALA A 299 -4.59 16.47 7.97
CA ALA A 299 -4.53 17.84 7.49
C ALA A 299 -5.07 18.83 8.52
N ARG A 300 -6.21 18.55 9.16
CA ARG A 300 -6.73 19.40 10.26
C ARG A 300 -5.76 19.47 11.44
N ARG A 301 -5.08 18.38 11.76
CA ARG A 301 -4.10 18.35 12.85
C ARG A 301 -2.88 19.19 12.54
N VAL A 302 -2.37 19.14 11.31
CA VAL A 302 -1.16 19.87 10.92
C VAL A 302 -1.43 21.35 10.62
N LEU A 303 -2.53 21.64 9.92
CA LEU A 303 -2.86 22.97 9.42
C LEU A 303 -3.88 23.71 10.30
N GLY A 304 -4.46 23.04 11.30
CA GLY A 304 -5.44 23.62 12.22
C GLY A 304 -6.64 24.23 11.49
N ASN A 305 -6.93 25.49 11.83
CA ASN A 305 -8.07 26.24 11.32
C ASN A 305 -7.97 26.61 9.83
N GLU A 306 -6.84 26.35 9.16
CA GLU A 306 -6.72 26.55 7.71
C GLU A 306 -7.57 25.52 6.92
N VAL A 307 -7.89 24.37 7.50
CA VAL A 307 -8.70 23.32 6.86
C VAL A 307 -10.18 23.54 7.15
N LYS A 308 -10.91 24.03 6.15
CA LYS A 308 -12.36 24.23 6.24
C LYS A 308 -13.13 22.93 5.90
N PRO A 309 -14.26 22.65 6.56
CA PRO A 309 -15.16 21.57 6.14
C PRO A 309 -15.58 21.76 4.68
N LYS A 310 -15.65 20.66 3.93
CA LYS A 310 -16.23 20.68 2.58
C LYS A 310 -17.71 21.02 2.69
N ASN A 311 -18.15 22.05 1.98
CA ASN A 311 -19.57 22.32 1.78
C ASN A 311 -20.09 21.35 0.71
N PHE A 312 -21.10 20.55 1.05
CA PHE A 312 -21.73 19.59 0.13
C PHE A 312 -23.05 20.13 -0.46
N SER A 313 -23.36 21.41 -0.22
CA SER A 313 -24.56 22.08 -0.72
C SER A 313 -24.38 22.74 -2.09
N ASP A 314 -23.20 22.62 -2.71
CA ASP A 314 -22.87 23.17 -4.03
C ASP A 314 -22.96 22.11 -5.13
#